data_AF-A0A9W4LHN3-F1
#
_entry.id   AF-A0A9W4LHN3-F1
#
_cell.length_a   1.000
_cell.length_b   1.000
_cell.length_c   1.000
_cell.angle_alpha   90.00
_cell.angle_beta   90.00
_cell.angle_gamma   90.00
#
_symmetry.space_group_name_H-M   'P 1'
#
loop_
_entity.id
_entity.type
_entity.pdbx_description
1 polymer ?
#
loop_
_entity_poly.entity_id
_entity_poly.type
_entity_poly.pdbx_seq_one_letter_code
_entity_poly.pdbx_strand_id
1 'polypeptide(L)'
;MRPEATALTILSTARARAKMHEFRVAPADFNALPRDPSLLFSLAIGILGDVAAAVADTLDVAGVAPAALPQPPGWDELDEDPQNVLRFSSVFFDAYLNAQLDANLDTEFSLLCAAAYYIAGNVGSATVIIRHMTEPGLDLAGGLGHLVYSILKNSFVPAEAAHAHQAATTELLQALAGYFSFEAGADGIAEACRRIREYFHRSGSPRELLYADIAGALCALKLRNSARTILPTASGLAPDAWRQALAKSHFPIELWPAQQRIADAGVFAGRSVVCPSSDDLRLFRRLRNGGSGSSGFEVMRPAAGAASVCAGLSGA
;
A
#
# COMPACT_ATOMS: atom_id res chain seq x y z
N MET A 1 -4.04 -17.08 -12.47
CA MET A 1 -3.45 -16.85 -13.82
C MET A 1 -1.92 -16.84 -13.72
N ARG A 2 -1.17 -17.45 -14.66
CA ARG A 2 0.31 -17.60 -14.55
C ARG A 2 1.07 -16.89 -15.68
N PRO A 3 2.14 -16.12 -15.38
CA PRO A 3 3.03 -15.60 -16.41
C PRO A 3 3.89 -16.70 -17.04
N GLU A 4 3.62 -17.05 -18.30
CA GLU A 4 4.42 -18.02 -19.05
C GLU A 4 5.68 -17.39 -19.66
N ALA A 5 6.60 -18.22 -20.19
CA ALA A 5 7.86 -17.79 -20.82
C ALA A 5 7.66 -16.72 -21.91
N THR A 6 6.57 -16.83 -22.68
CA THR A 6 6.18 -15.82 -23.68
C THR A 6 5.88 -14.47 -23.02
N ALA A 7 5.11 -14.47 -21.93
CA ALA A 7 4.77 -13.23 -21.21
C ALA A 7 6.02 -12.57 -20.60
N LEU A 8 6.93 -13.37 -20.04
CA LEU A 8 8.21 -12.89 -19.52
C LEU A 8 9.08 -12.28 -20.63
N THR A 9 9.08 -12.89 -21.81
CA THR A 9 9.82 -12.37 -22.98
C THR A 9 9.25 -11.02 -23.42
N ILE A 10 7.92 -10.90 -23.56
CA ILE A 10 7.24 -9.64 -23.90
C ILE A 10 7.59 -8.56 -22.86
N LEU A 11 7.46 -8.89 -21.57
CA LEU A 11 7.81 -7.97 -20.48
C LEU A 11 9.28 -7.53 -20.56
N SER A 12 10.21 -8.43 -20.86
CA SER A 12 11.64 -8.09 -20.97
C SER A 12 11.89 -7.04 -22.06
N THR A 13 11.19 -7.12 -23.19
CA THR A 13 11.33 -6.16 -24.29
C THR A 13 10.71 -4.81 -23.95
N ALA A 14 9.56 -4.78 -23.26
CA ALA A 14 8.96 -3.55 -22.76
C ALA A 14 9.87 -2.86 -21.72
N ARG A 15 10.49 -3.64 -20.82
CA ARG A 15 11.46 -3.12 -19.85
C ARG A 15 12.70 -2.54 -20.51
N ALA A 16 13.22 -3.20 -21.55
CA ALA A 16 14.33 -2.68 -22.33
C ALA A 16 13.96 -1.34 -22.97
N ARG A 17 12.75 -1.22 -23.53
CA ARG A 17 12.24 0.04 -24.07
C ARG A 17 12.14 1.12 -23.01
N ALA A 18 11.56 0.83 -21.84
CA ALA A 18 11.49 1.76 -20.72
C ALA A 18 12.87 2.29 -20.31
N LYS A 19 13.89 1.42 -20.25
CA LYS A 19 15.27 1.84 -19.95
C LYS A 19 15.88 2.71 -21.05
N MET A 20 15.57 2.47 -22.31
CA MET A 20 16.01 3.35 -23.39
C MET A 20 15.45 4.76 -23.25
N HIS A 21 14.18 4.91 -22.85
CA HIS A 21 13.60 6.21 -22.50
C HIS A 21 14.29 6.84 -21.28
N GLU A 22 14.52 6.09 -20.21
CA GLU A 22 15.21 6.55 -18.99
C GLU A 22 16.61 7.10 -19.29
N PHE A 23 17.36 6.42 -20.15
CA PHE A 23 18.70 6.83 -20.57
C PHE A 23 18.71 7.83 -21.74
N ARG A 24 17.54 8.29 -22.20
CA ARG A 24 17.38 9.24 -23.31
C ARG A 24 18.10 8.78 -24.59
N VAL A 25 18.04 7.48 -24.86
CA VAL A 25 18.54 6.88 -26.10
C VAL A 25 17.81 7.51 -27.29
N ALA A 26 18.50 7.68 -28.42
CA ALA A 26 17.88 8.25 -29.60
C ALA A 26 16.76 7.32 -30.11
N PRO A 27 15.61 7.85 -30.58
CA PRO A 27 14.51 7.02 -31.05
C PRO A 27 14.87 6.03 -32.18
N ALA A 28 15.90 6.34 -32.97
CA ALA A 28 16.41 5.47 -34.02
C ALA A 28 17.07 4.18 -33.47
N ASP A 29 17.58 4.22 -32.24
CA ASP A 29 18.27 3.11 -31.57
C ASP A 29 17.36 2.30 -30.66
N PHE A 30 16.05 2.59 -30.68
CA PHE A 30 15.07 1.87 -29.88
C PHE A 30 14.99 0.39 -30.30
N ASN A 31 14.91 -0.49 -29.30
CA ASN A 31 14.75 -1.92 -29.51
C ASN A 31 13.46 -2.23 -30.28
N ALA A 32 13.46 -3.26 -31.13
CA ALA A 32 12.21 -3.76 -31.69
C ALA A 32 11.29 -4.28 -30.57
N LEU A 33 9.97 -4.14 -30.78
CA LEU A 33 8.93 -4.77 -29.98
C LEU A 33 8.27 -5.86 -30.84
N PRO A 34 8.76 -7.11 -30.81
CA PRO A 34 8.28 -8.17 -31.72
C PRO A 34 6.81 -8.55 -31.51
N ARG A 35 6.31 -8.28 -30.30
CA ARG A 35 4.90 -8.42 -29.92
C ARG A 35 4.49 -7.19 -29.15
N ASP A 36 3.24 -6.81 -29.31
CA ASP A 36 2.66 -5.69 -28.58
C ASP A 36 2.56 -6.03 -27.08
N PRO A 37 3.18 -5.23 -26.18
CA PRO A 37 3.04 -5.39 -24.74
C PRO A 37 1.60 -5.29 -24.23
N SER A 38 0.67 -4.68 -24.98
CA SER A 38 -0.76 -4.62 -24.63
C SER A 38 -1.40 -6.01 -24.46
N LEU A 39 -0.84 -7.04 -25.09
CA LEU A 39 -1.26 -8.44 -24.94
C LEU A 39 -1.20 -8.94 -23.49
N LEU A 40 -0.42 -8.28 -22.62
CA LEU A 40 -0.28 -8.65 -21.22
C LEU A 40 -1.31 -7.97 -20.30
N PHE A 41 -2.15 -7.06 -20.80
CA PHE A 41 -3.11 -6.32 -19.98
C PHE A 41 -4.03 -7.23 -19.18
N SER A 42 -4.74 -8.14 -19.85
CA SER A 42 -5.68 -9.05 -19.19
C SER A 42 -4.99 -9.93 -18.14
N LEU A 43 -3.76 -10.40 -18.43
CA LEU A 43 -2.98 -11.20 -17.49
C LEU A 43 -2.57 -10.39 -16.25
N ALA A 44 -2.00 -9.20 -16.44
CA ALA A 44 -1.51 -8.36 -15.35
C ALA A 44 -2.65 -7.85 -14.46
N ILE A 45 -3.75 -7.40 -15.07
CA ILE A 45 -4.97 -6.96 -14.38
C ILE A 45 -5.61 -8.14 -13.64
N GLY A 46 -5.69 -9.30 -14.28
CA GLY A 46 -6.25 -10.51 -13.69
C GLY A 46 -5.47 -10.98 -12.46
N ILE A 47 -4.14 -11.03 -12.53
CA ILE A 47 -3.28 -11.32 -11.37
C ILE A 47 -3.51 -10.32 -10.23
N LEU A 48 -3.57 -9.03 -10.54
CA LEU A 48 -3.84 -8.00 -9.53
C LEU A 48 -5.22 -8.21 -8.89
N GLY A 49 -6.25 -8.49 -9.70
CA GLY A 49 -7.61 -8.76 -9.23
C GLY A 49 -7.68 -9.98 -8.32
N ASP A 50 -7.14 -11.13 -8.75
CA ASP A 50 -7.11 -12.38 -7.97
C ASP A 50 -6.46 -12.17 -6.60
N VAL A 51 -5.29 -11.51 -6.56
CA VAL A 51 -4.56 -11.26 -5.31
C VAL A 51 -5.27 -10.20 -4.47
N ALA A 52 -5.82 -9.15 -5.07
CA ALA A 52 -6.57 -8.13 -4.33
C ALA A 52 -7.81 -8.74 -3.67
N ALA A 53 -8.59 -9.55 -4.38
CA ALA A 53 -9.76 -10.23 -3.83
C ALA A 53 -9.38 -11.12 -2.64
N ALA A 54 -8.33 -11.95 -2.79
CA ALA A 54 -7.86 -12.82 -1.72
C ALA A 54 -7.38 -12.05 -0.48
N VAL A 55 -6.66 -10.93 -0.68
CA VAL A 55 -6.25 -10.05 0.42
C VAL A 55 -7.46 -9.38 1.07
N ALA A 56 -8.43 -8.92 0.27
CA ALA A 56 -9.63 -8.28 0.79
C ALA A 56 -10.45 -9.22 1.67
N ASP A 57 -10.54 -10.51 1.35
CA ASP A 57 -11.24 -11.52 2.16
C ASP A 57 -10.64 -11.68 3.57
N THR A 58 -9.39 -11.25 3.78
CA THR A 58 -8.76 -11.29 5.11
C THR A 58 -9.32 -10.25 6.08
N LEU A 59 -10.02 -9.21 5.60
CA LEU A 59 -10.73 -8.23 6.45
C LEU A 59 -11.95 -8.84 7.15
N ASP A 60 -12.62 -9.81 6.51
CA ASP A 60 -13.85 -10.41 7.03
C ASP A 60 -13.56 -11.39 8.18
N VAL A 61 -12.32 -11.84 8.29
CA VAL A 61 -11.84 -12.66 9.41
C VAL A 61 -11.34 -11.70 10.49
N ALA A 62 -11.95 -11.71 11.67
CA ALA A 62 -11.65 -10.84 12.82
C ALA A 62 -10.25 -11.03 13.46
N GLY A 63 -9.25 -11.44 12.67
CA GLY A 63 -7.85 -11.61 13.04
C GLY A 63 -6.95 -10.66 12.25
N VAL A 64 -5.76 -10.41 12.78
CA VAL A 64 -4.71 -9.69 12.06
C VAL A 64 -4.41 -10.45 10.76
N ALA A 65 -4.58 -9.79 9.62
CA ALA A 65 -4.30 -10.39 8.32
C ALA A 65 -2.89 -11.02 8.32
N PRO A 66 -2.72 -12.21 7.72
CA PRO A 66 -1.45 -12.93 7.73
C PRO A 66 -0.31 -12.06 7.17
N ALA A 67 0.92 -12.31 7.65
CA ALA A 67 2.10 -11.57 7.22
C ALA A 67 2.41 -11.80 5.73
N ALA A 68 2.20 -13.03 5.25
CA ALA A 68 2.28 -13.38 3.83
C ALA A 68 0.96 -13.06 3.10
N LEU A 69 1.04 -12.84 1.79
CA LEU A 69 -0.16 -12.71 0.98
C LEU A 69 -0.93 -14.04 0.96
N PRO A 70 -2.27 -14.01 1.08
CA PRO A 70 -3.08 -15.21 0.96
C PRO A 70 -3.01 -15.78 -0.46
N GLN A 71 -3.13 -17.10 -0.57
CA GLN A 71 -3.23 -17.78 -1.86
C GLN A 71 -4.61 -17.49 -2.47
N PRO A 72 -4.69 -16.96 -3.70
CA PRO A 72 -5.98 -16.78 -4.37
C PRO A 72 -6.67 -18.13 -4.64
N PRO A 73 -8.01 -18.18 -4.61
CA PRO A 73 -8.74 -19.40 -4.95
C PRO A 73 -8.36 -19.94 -6.33
N GLY A 74 -8.09 -21.25 -6.43
CA GLY A 74 -7.69 -21.90 -7.68
C GLY A 74 -6.22 -21.70 -8.06
N TRP A 75 -5.40 -21.09 -7.19
CA TRP A 75 -3.95 -21.02 -7.35
C TRP A 75 -3.22 -22.15 -6.62
N ASP A 76 -3.94 -23.06 -5.95
CA ASP A 76 -3.37 -24.18 -5.17
C ASP A 76 -2.43 -25.07 -6.01
N GLU A 77 -2.66 -25.16 -7.32
CA GLU A 77 -1.85 -25.93 -8.26
C GLU A 77 -0.62 -25.18 -8.80
N LEU A 78 -0.51 -23.87 -8.57
CA LEU A 78 0.56 -23.05 -9.16
C LEU A 78 1.91 -23.19 -8.44
N ASP A 79 1.93 -23.66 -7.18
CA ASP A 79 3.13 -23.76 -6.32
C ASP A 79 4.03 -22.51 -6.37
N GLU A 80 3.42 -21.34 -6.57
CA GLU A 80 4.09 -20.05 -6.67
C GLU A 80 3.59 -19.12 -5.57
N ASP A 81 4.51 -18.33 -5.04
CA ASP A 81 4.19 -17.28 -4.06
C ASP A 81 3.40 -16.15 -4.75
N PRO A 82 2.18 -15.81 -4.29
CA PRO A 82 1.37 -14.74 -4.84
C PRO A 82 2.11 -13.40 -4.92
N GLN A 83 3.05 -13.16 -4.00
CA GLN A 83 3.87 -11.96 -4.03
C GLN A 83 4.80 -11.92 -5.25
N ASN A 84 5.40 -13.06 -5.63
CA ASN A 84 6.24 -13.16 -6.81
C ASN A 84 5.43 -13.03 -8.11
N VAL A 85 4.23 -13.61 -8.14
CA VAL A 85 3.33 -13.47 -9.30
C VAL A 85 2.81 -12.03 -9.42
N LEU A 86 2.40 -11.40 -8.32
CA LEU A 86 1.95 -10.00 -8.35
C LEU A 86 3.07 -9.03 -8.76
N ARG A 87 4.32 -9.35 -8.43
CA ARG A 87 5.49 -8.58 -8.88
C ARG A 87 5.59 -8.54 -10.41
N PHE A 88 5.16 -9.58 -11.12
CA PHE A 88 5.05 -9.52 -12.58
C PHE A 88 4.13 -8.37 -13.01
N SER A 89 2.93 -8.26 -12.43
CA SER A 89 1.98 -7.20 -12.76
C SER A 89 2.52 -5.82 -12.44
N SER A 90 3.11 -5.62 -11.25
CA SER A 90 3.66 -4.31 -10.87
C SER A 90 4.80 -3.88 -11.80
N VAL A 91 5.70 -4.80 -12.15
CA VAL A 91 6.81 -4.53 -13.08
C VAL A 91 6.31 -4.30 -14.50
N PHE A 92 5.25 -5.00 -14.91
CA PHE A 92 4.63 -4.79 -16.21
C PHE A 92 4.00 -3.41 -16.34
N PHE A 93 3.15 -3.00 -15.40
CA PHE A 93 2.52 -1.68 -15.46
C PHE A 93 3.57 -0.56 -15.45
N ASP A 94 4.60 -0.68 -14.61
CA ASP A 94 5.72 0.26 -14.55
C ASP A 94 6.51 0.30 -15.86
N ALA A 95 6.83 -0.86 -16.44
CA ALA A 95 7.53 -0.93 -17.71
C ALA A 95 6.70 -0.33 -18.86
N TYR A 96 5.39 -0.57 -18.87
CA TYR A 96 4.49 -0.05 -19.90
C TYR A 96 4.40 1.48 -19.86
N LEU A 97 4.23 2.05 -18.66
CA LEU A 97 4.21 3.50 -18.43
C LEU A 97 5.54 4.15 -18.83
N ASN A 98 6.67 3.61 -18.36
CA ASN A 98 7.99 4.19 -18.65
C ASN A 98 8.46 3.97 -20.08
N ALA A 99 7.92 2.98 -20.79
CA ALA A 99 8.13 2.79 -22.22
C ALA A 99 7.30 3.75 -23.08
N GLN A 100 6.44 4.59 -22.48
CA GLN A 100 5.64 5.62 -23.14
C GLN A 100 4.85 5.05 -24.34
N LEU A 101 4.26 3.87 -24.16
CA LEU A 101 3.62 3.12 -25.24
C LEU A 101 2.23 3.64 -25.60
N ASP A 102 1.49 4.19 -24.63
CA ASP A 102 0.20 4.83 -24.85
C ASP A 102 -0.08 5.89 -23.76
N ALA A 103 -0.11 7.16 -24.16
CA ALA A 103 -0.35 8.29 -23.25
C ALA A 103 -1.80 8.37 -22.75
N ASN A 104 -2.77 7.72 -23.41
CA ASN A 104 -4.18 7.80 -23.02
C ASN A 104 -4.49 6.97 -21.77
N LEU A 105 -3.66 5.98 -21.47
CA LEU A 105 -3.86 5.04 -20.37
C LEU A 105 -3.15 5.46 -19.08
N ASP A 106 -2.38 6.56 -19.13
CA ASP A 106 -1.44 6.96 -18.08
C ASP A 106 -2.06 7.00 -16.69
N THR A 107 -3.26 7.57 -16.53
CA THR A 107 -3.89 7.72 -15.20
C THR A 107 -4.35 6.40 -14.59
N GLU A 108 -5.15 5.61 -15.33
CA GLU A 108 -5.64 4.32 -14.85
C GLU A 108 -4.50 3.31 -14.67
N PHE A 109 -3.54 3.26 -15.61
CA PHE A 109 -2.38 2.40 -15.47
C PHE A 109 -1.47 2.82 -14.32
N SER A 110 -1.29 4.13 -14.07
CA SER A 110 -0.55 4.60 -12.89
C SER A 110 -1.23 4.15 -11.60
N LEU A 111 -2.57 4.21 -11.55
CA LEU A 111 -3.32 3.77 -10.37
C LEU A 111 -3.19 2.26 -10.13
N LEU A 112 -3.34 1.44 -11.18
CA LEU A 112 -3.16 -0.01 -11.11
C LEU A 112 -1.70 -0.38 -10.76
N CYS A 113 -0.73 0.35 -11.31
CA CYS A 113 0.69 0.18 -10.98
C CYS A 113 0.96 0.46 -9.50
N ALA A 114 0.45 1.58 -8.99
CA ALA A 114 0.58 1.95 -7.58
C ALA A 114 -0.09 0.92 -6.65
N ALA A 115 -1.30 0.48 -6.99
CA ALA A 115 -2.01 -0.56 -6.24
C ALA A 115 -1.23 -1.89 -6.23
N ALA A 116 -0.74 -2.34 -7.38
CA ALA A 116 0.05 -3.57 -7.49
C ALA A 116 1.36 -3.48 -6.67
N TYR A 117 2.09 -2.37 -6.76
CA TYR A 117 3.28 -2.16 -5.94
C TYR A 117 2.96 -2.15 -4.45
N TYR A 118 1.88 -1.48 -4.03
CA TYR A 118 1.51 -1.41 -2.63
C TYR A 118 1.12 -2.78 -2.08
N ILE A 119 0.26 -3.53 -2.79
CA ILE A 119 -0.18 -4.87 -2.39
C ILE A 119 1.00 -5.86 -2.38
N ALA A 120 1.95 -5.73 -3.30
CA ALA A 120 3.19 -6.52 -3.30
C ALA A 120 4.18 -6.15 -2.18
N GLY A 121 3.85 -5.18 -1.32
CA GLY A 121 4.68 -4.74 -0.19
C GLY A 121 5.73 -3.68 -0.54
N ASN A 122 5.73 -3.15 -1.77
CA ASN A 122 6.61 -2.07 -2.20
C ASN A 122 5.92 -0.70 -2.07
N VAL A 123 5.63 -0.32 -0.83
CA VAL A 123 4.93 0.94 -0.48
C VAL A 123 5.69 2.18 -0.96
N GLY A 124 7.02 2.12 -1.02
CA GLY A 124 7.87 3.20 -1.51
C GLY A 124 7.60 3.53 -2.97
N SER A 125 7.66 2.53 -3.86
CA SER A 125 7.34 2.71 -5.29
C SER A 125 5.90 3.16 -5.50
N ALA A 126 4.95 2.57 -4.78
CA ALA A 126 3.54 3.00 -4.84
C ALA A 126 3.39 4.49 -4.48
N THR A 127 4.03 4.93 -3.40
CA THR A 127 3.99 6.33 -2.96
C THR A 127 4.59 7.28 -4.00
N VAL A 128 5.69 6.88 -4.66
CA VAL A 128 6.29 7.69 -5.73
C VAL A 128 5.30 7.85 -6.88
N ILE A 129 4.66 6.79 -7.35
CA ILE A 129 3.70 6.86 -8.45
C ILE A 129 2.52 7.77 -8.11
N ILE A 130 1.89 7.55 -6.95
CA ILE A 130 0.72 8.33 -6.50
C ILE A 130 1.03 9.83 -6.39
N ARG A 131 2.26 10.20 -6.04
CA ARG A 131 2.65 11.61 -5.91
C ARG A 131 2.82 12.34 -7.23
N HIS A 132 3.10 11.61 -8.31
CA HIS A 132 3.39 12.20 -9.63
C HIS A 132 2.28 11.97 -10.66
N MET A 133 1.35 11.05 -10.39
CA MET A 133 0.22 10.82 -11.28
C MET A 133 -0.83 11.93 -11.19
N THR A 134 -1.59 12.08 -12.28
CA THR A 134 -2.80 12.91 -12.30
C THR A 134 -3.89 12.26 -11.46
N GLU A 135 -4.66 13.09 -10.74
CA GLU A 135 -5.81 12.61 -9.97
C GLU A 135 -6.85 11.95 -10.90
N PRO A 136 -7.33 10.73 -10.59
CA PRO A 136 -8.35 10.09 -11.41
C PRO A 136 -9.68 10.83 -11.39
N GLY A 137 -10.34 10.89 -12.55
CA GLY A 137 -11.71 11.40 -12.65
C GLY A 137 -12.70 10.56 -11.83
N LEU A 138 -13.79 11.21 -11.37
CA LEU A 138 -14.84 10.55 -10.59
C LEU A 138 -15.72 9.60 -11.42
N ASP A 139 -15.55 9.59 -12.75
CA ASP A 139 -16.16 8.63 -13.67
C ASP A 139 -15.45 7.26 -13.66
N LEU A 140 -14.18 7.22 -13.24
CA LEU A 140 -13.40 5.98 -13.20
C LEU A 140 -14.01 5.00 -12.20
N ALA A 141 -14.65 3.96 -12.74
CA ALA A 141 -15.41 2.96 -11.99
C ALA A 141 -16.43 3.61 -11.03
N GLY A 142 -17.13 4.65 -11.50
CA GLY A 142 -18.17 5.33 -10.73
C GLY A 142 -17.69 6.03 -9.45
N GLY A 143 -16.38 6.32 -9.35
CA GLY A 143 -15.72 6.97 -8.23
C GLY A 143 -14.84 6.03 -7.40
N LEU A 144 -14.86 4.72 -7.67
CA LEU A 144 -13.99 3.77 -6.98
C LEU A 144 -12.49 3.97 -7.31
N GLY A 145 -12.17 4.45 -8.51
CA GLY A 145 -10.79 4.83 -8.85
C GLY A 145 -10.26 5.97 -7.98
N HIS A 146 -11.08 6.99 -7.76
CA HIS A 146 -10.76 8.11 -6.85
C HIS A 146 -10.64 7.64 -5.40
N LEU A 147 -11.52 6.74 -4.95
CA LEU A 147 -11.42 6.09 -3.64
C LEU A 147 -10.07 5.38 -3.46
N VAL A 148 -9.66 4.53 -4.41
CA VAL A 148 -8.37 3.81 -4.35
C VAL A 148 -7.19 4.79 -4.32
N TYR A 149 -7.23 5.83 -5.15
CA TYR A 149 -6.22 6.90 -5.14
C TYR A 149 -6.15 7.60 -3.77
N SER A 150 -7.30 7.95 -3.19
CA SER A 150 -7.41 8.63 -1.89
C SER A 150 -6.85 7.76 -0.75
N ILE A 151 -7.17 6.46 -0.76
CA ILE A 151 -6.62 5.46 0.15
C ILE A 151 -5.08 5.42 0.04
N LEU A 152 -4.54 5.24 -1.17
CA LEU A 152 -3.09 5.18 -1.38
C LEU A 152 -2.36 6.49 -1.03
N LYS A 153 -3.01 7.65 -1.27
CA LYS A 153 -2.50 8.98 -0.92
C LYS A 153 -2.56 9.27 0.58
N ASN A 154 -3.28 8.46 1.37
CA ASN A 154 -3.59 8.71 2.78
C ASN A 154 -4.39 10.00 2.99
N SER A 155 -5.30 10.30 2.06
CA SER A 155 -6.25 11.40 2.18
C SER A 155 -7.65 10.80 2.33
N PHE A 156 -8.19 10.82 3.55
CA PHE A 156 -9.47 10.18 3.87
C PHE A 156 -10.64 11.17 3.84
N VAL A 157 -10.56 12.18 2.95
CA VAL A 157 -11.59 13.20 2.79
C VAL A 157 -12.50 12.79 1.63
N PRO A 158 -13.82 12.66 1.84
CA PRO A 158 -14.76 12.37 0.76
C PRO A 158 -14.73 13.41 -0.35
N ALA A 159 -14.94 12.99 -1.59
CA ALA A 159 -15.06 13.90 -2.72
C ALA A 159 -16.31 14.79 -2.59
N GLU A 160 -16.16 16.09 -2.83
CA GLU A 160 -17.28 17.04 -2.77
C GLU A 160 -18.23 16.90 -3.96
N ALA A 161 -17.68 16.64 -5.15
CA ALA A 161 -18.46 16.48 -6.36
C ALA A 161 -19.21 15.14 -6.39
N ALA A 162 -20.47 15.18 -6.82
CA ALA A 162 -21.31 14.00 -6.90
C ALA A 162 -20.80 13.00 -7.95
N HIS A 163 -20.95 11.71 -7.65
CA HIS A 163 -20.59 10.62 -8.54
C HIS A 163 -21.41 9.36 -8.21
N ALA A 164 -21.35 8.34 -9.08
CA ALA A 164 -22.27 7.20 -9.05
C ALA A 164 -22.32 6.48 -7.70
N HIS A 165 -21.16 6.27 -7.07
CA HIS A 165 -21.03 5.50 -5.82
C HIS A 165 -20.66 6.36 -4.61
N GLN A 166 -21.11 7.62 -4.57
CA GLN A 166 -20.74 8.60 -3.54
C GLN A 166 -21.01 8.13 -2.12
N ALA A 167 -22.18 7.54 -1.86
CA ALA A 167 -22.53 7.04 -0.53
C ALA A 167 -21.53 5.98 -0.03
N ALA A 168 -21.21 5.00 -0.89
CA ALA A 168 -20.32 3.90 -0.55
C ALA A 168 -18.86 4.37 -0.34
N THR A 169 -18.35 5.21 -1.24
CA THR A 169 -16.99 5.76 -1.12
C THR A 169 -16.84 6.68 0.10
N THR A 170 -17.84 7.52 0.37
CA THR A 170 -17.87 8.41 1.54
C THR A 170 -17.85 7.62 2.83
N GLU A 171 -18.69 6.60 2.94
CA GLU A 171 -18.76 5.71 4.10
C GLU A 171 -17.40 5.08 4.41
N LEU A 172 -16.72 4.51 3.42
CA LEU A 172 -15.41 3.89 3.62
C LEU A 172 -14.32 4.92 4.00
N LEU A 173 -14.29 6.09 3.34
CA LEU A 173 -13.32 7.14 3.66
C LEU A 173 -13.53 7.68 5.09
N GLN A 174 -14.77 7.87 5.51
CA GLN A 174 -15.10 8.27 6.89
C GLN A 174 -14.71 7.20 7.90
N ALA A 175 -14.93 5.92 7.61
CA ALA A 175 -14.49 4.82 8.48
C ALA A 175 -12.96 4.79 8.63
N LEU A 176 -12.22 4.99 7.53
CA LEU A 176 -10.76 5.11 7.56
C LEU A 176 -10.31 6.34 8.36
N ALA A 177 -10.92 7.49 8.13
CA ALA A 177 -10.62 8.72 8.87
C ALA A 177 -10.81 8.51 10.39
N GLY A 178 -11.95 7.97 10.80
CA GLY A 178 -12.27 7.67 12.20
C GLY A 178 -11.30 6.67 12.84
N TYR A 179 -10.83 5.69 12.07
CA TYR A 179 -9.80 4.77 12.56
C TYR A 179 -8.45 5.48 12.76
N PHE A 180 -7.98 6.27 11.80
CA PHE A 180 -6.68 6.95 11.96
C PHE A 180 -6.72 8.10 12.99
N SER A 181 -7.89 8.68 13.27
CA SER A 181 -8.10 9.70 14.32
C SER A 181 -8.33 9.13 15.73
N PHE A 182 -8.42 7.80 15.89
CA PHE A 182 -8.80 7.11 17.14
C PHE A 182 -10.23 7.41 17.63
N GLU A 183 -11.11 7.83 16.73
CA GLU A 183 -12.54 8.05 17.00
C GLU A 183 -13.37 6.78 16.81
N ALA A 184 -12.89 5.84 15.98
CA ALA A 184 -13.54 4.57 15.68
C ALA A 184 -12.59 3.36 15.72
N GLY A 185 -13.16 2.16 15.76
CA GLY A 185 -12.46 0.88 15.63
C GLY A 185 -12.28 0.44 14.17
N ALA A 186 -11.62 -0.69 13.96
CA ALA A 186 -11.41 -1.26 12.62
C ALA A 186 -12.70 -1.87 12.03
N ASP A 187 -13.65 -2.26 12.87
CA ASP A 187 -14.89 -2.95 12.47
C ASP A 187 -15.70 -2.16 11.44
N GLY A 188 -15.76 -0.83 11.58
CA GLY A 188 -16.45 0.04 10.63
C GLY A 188 -15.84 0.02 9.22
N ILE A 189 -14.52 -0.17 9.12
CA ILE A 189 -13.83 -0.29 7.83
C ILE A 189 -14.12 -1.65 7.21
N ALA A 190 -14.00 -2.73 7.98
CA ALA A 190 -14.28 -4.09 7.50
C ALA A 190 -15.71 -4.19 6.97
N GLU A 191 -16.66 -3.66 7.72
CA GLU A 191 -18.08 -3.69 7.38
C GLU A 191 -18.42 -2.81 6.16
N ALA A 192 -17.78 -1.64 6.01
CA ALA A 192 -17.91 -0.81 4.81
C ALA A 192 -17.30 -1.49 3.56
N CYS A 193 -16.11 -2.08 3.70
CA CYS A 193 -15.46 -2.85 2.64
C CYS A 193 -16.32 -4.04 2.21
N ARG A 194 -16.87 -4.79 3.16
CA ARG A 194 -17.76 -5.93 2.91
C ARG A 194 -18.99 -5.52 2.10
N ARG A 195 -19.68 -4.44 2.51
CA ARG A 195 -20.83 -3.89 1.76
C ARG A 195 -20.48 -3.50 0.32
N ILE A 196 -19.37 -2.77 0.14
CA ILE A 196 -18.89 -2.36 -1.18
C ILE A 196 -18.65 -3.60 -2.05
N ARG A 197 -17.89 -4.56 -1.55
CA ARG A 197 -17.54 -5.78 -2.30
C ARG A 197 -18.77 -6.61 -2.61
N GLU A 198 -19.63 -6.91 -1.65
CA GLU A 198 -20.87 -7.68 -1.89
C GLU A 198 -21.77 -7.02 -2.94
N TYR A 199 -21.84 -5.69 -2.97
CA TYR A 199 -22.60 -4.96 -3.98
C TYR A 199 -22.00 -5.14 -5.39
N PHE A 200 -20.69 -4.91 -5.55
CA PHE A 200 -20.05 -4.98 -6.87
C PHE A 200 -19.83 -6.40 -7.38
N HIS A 201 -19.66 -7.39 -6.50
CA HIS A 201 -19.65 -8.81 -6.90
C HIS A 201 -21.00 -9.28 -7.44
N ARG A 202 -22.11 -8.68 -6.99
CA ARG A 202 -23.47 -9.04 -7.45
C ARG A 202 -23.92 -8.25 -8.67
N SER A 203 -23.59 -6.97 -8.76
CA SER A 203 -24.17 -6.05 -9.75
C SER A 203 -23.18 -5.08 -10.40
N GLY A 204 -21.90 -5.16 -10.08
CA GLY A 204 -20.87 -4.28 -10.64
C GLY A 204 -20.43 -4.68 -12.04
N SER A 205 -19.94 -3.70 -12.79
CA SER A 205 -19.13 -3.97 -13.98
C SER A 205 -17.79 -4.62 -13.60
N PRO A 206 -17.10 -5.32 -14.54
CA PRO A 206 -15.79 -5.91 -14.26
C PRO A 206 -14.76 -4.89 -13.73
N ARG A 207 -14.84 -3.64 -14.20
CA ARG A 207 -13.98 -2.56 -13.74
C ARG A 207 -14.31 -2.16 -12.30
N GLU A 208 -15.59 -2.01 -11.96
CA GLU A 208 -16.01 -1.69 -10.58
C GLU A 208 -15.68 -2.82 -9.60
N LEU A 209 -15.86 -4.08 -10.01
CA LEU A 209 -15.46 -5.25 -9.22
C LEU A 209 -13.97 -5.19 -8.89
N LEU A 210 -13.12 -4.97 -9.91
CA LEU A 210 -11.67 -4.83 -9.72
C LEU A 210 -11.32 -3.74 -8.70
N TYR A 211 -11.86 -2.53 -8.84
CA TYR A 211 -11.55 -1.44 -7.91
C TYR A 211 -12.13 -1.66 -6.52
N ALA A 212 -13.27 -2.35 -6.38
CA ALA A 212 -13.82 -2.74 -5.09
C ALA A 212 -12.89 -3.72 -4.35
N ASP A 213 -12.37 -4.74 -5.05
CA ASP A 213 -11.42 -5.68 -4.48
C ASP A 213 -10.07 -5.02 -4.16
N ILE A 214 -9.57 -4.13 -5.03
CA ILE A 214 -8.37 -3.33 -4.72
C ILE A 214 -8.60 -2.46 -3.48
N ALA A 215 -9.73 -1.75 -3.37
CA ALA A 215 -10.03 -0.93 -2.20
C ALA A 215 -10.07 -1.76 -0.91
N GLY A 216 -10.70 -2.95 -0.95
CA GLY A 216 -10.69 -3.92 0.14
C GLY A 216 -9.27 -4.34 0.50
N ALA A 217 -8.46 -4.78 -0.48
CA ALA A 217 -7.09 -5.20 -0.26
C ALA A 217 -6.24 -4.11 0.41
N LEU A 218 -6.35 -2.87 -0.08
CA LEU A 218 -5.64 -1.73 0.49
C LEU A 218 -6.07 -1.46 1.93
N CYS A 219 -7.37 -1.55 2.25
CA CYS A 219 -7.85 -1.39 3.62
C CYS A 219 -7.31 -2.48 4.54
N ALA A 220 -7.29 -3.75 4.10
CA ALA A 220 -6.77 -4.88 4.87
C ALA A 220 -5.29 -4.64 5.22
N LEU A 221 -4.51 -4.28 4.22
CA LEU A 221 -3.08 -4.03 4.36
C LEU A 221 -2.80 -2.79 5.21
N LYS A 222 -3.57 -1.71 5.06
CA LYS A 222 -3.43 -0.51 5.88
C LYS A 222 -3.71 -0.78 7.34
N LEU A 223 -4.78 -1.52 7.64
CA LEU A 223 -5.11 -1.91 9.01
C LEU A 223 -4.02 -2.81 9.61
N ARG A 224 -3.57 -3.81 8.85
CA ARG A 224 -2.49 -4.72 9.26
C ARG A 224 -1.20 -3.97 9.54
N ASN A 225 -0.81 -3.09 8.63
CA ASN A 225 0.47 -2.39 8.66
C ASN A 225 0.42 -1.08 9.47
N SER A 226 -0.74 -0.71 10.03
CA SER A 226 -0.90 0.55 10.73
C SER A 226 0.00 0.60 11.97
N ALA A 227 0.55 1.76 12.25
CA ALA A 227 1.29 1.98 13.48
C ALA A 227 0.37 1.79 14.72
N ARG A 228 -0.93 2.08 14.58
CA ARG A 228 -1.96 1.85 15.60
C ARG A 228 -2.13 0.36 15.93
N THR A 229 -1.96 -0.53 14.96
CA THR A 229 -2.06 -1.99 15.14
C THR A 229 -0.74 -2.57 15.66
N ILE A 230 0.39 -2.20 15.04
CA ILE A 230 1.67 -2.86 15.30
C ILE A 230 2.31 -2.38 16.60
N LEU A 231 2.34 -1.07 16.87
CA LEU A 231 3.15 -0.54 17.97
C LEU A 231 2.70 -1.02 19.36
N PRO A 232 1.40 -1.05 19.72
CA PRO A 232 0.99 -1.53 21.04
C PRO A 232 1.44 -2.97 21.29
N THR A 233 1.27 -3.84 20.30
CA THR A 233 1.67 -5.25 20.35
C THR A 233 3.19 -5.40 20.42
N ALA A 234 3.94 -4.69 19.56
CA ALA A 234 5.39 -4.79 19.50
C ALA A 234 6.10 -4.20 20.72
N SER A 235 5.50 -3.21 21.39
CA SER A 235 6.05 -2.61 22.61
C SER A 235 5.55 -3.26 23.90
N GLY A 236 4.47 -4.05 23.85
CA GLY A 236 3.77 -4.55 25.03
C GLY A 236 3.07 -3.44 25.85
N LEU A 237 2.70 -2.33 25.21
CA LEU A 237 2.02 -1.20 25.87
C LEU A 237 0.54 -1.18 25.49
N ALA A 238 -0.29 -0.62 26.36
CA ALA A 238 -1.70 -0.41 26.05
C ALA A 238 -1.86 0.56 24.85
N PRO A 239 -2.86 0.37 23.96
CA PRO A 239 -3.08 1.23 22.80
C PRO A 239 -3.17 2.73 23.14
N ASP A 240 -3.79 3.08 24.28
CA ASP A 240 -3.94 4.48 24.71
C ASP A 240 -2.61 5.16 25.03
N ALA A 241 -1.57 4.41 25.42
CA ALA A 241 -0.24 4.96 25.66
C ALA A 241 0.38 5.53 24.37
N TRP A 242 -0.02 5.02 23.20
CA TRP A 242 0.45 5.47 21.90
C TRP A 242 -0.38 6.61 21.29
N ARG A 243 -1.57 6.91 21.84
CA ARG A 243 -2.52 7.87 21.27
C ARG A 243 -1.90 9.24 21.01
N GLN A 244 -1.19 9.80 21.99
CA GLN A 244 -0.55 11.12 21.87
C GLN A 244 0.55 11.13 20.79
N ALA A 245 1.31 10.04 20.65
CA ALA A 245 2.36 9.94 19.64
C ALA A 245 1.77 9.80 18.24
N LEU A 246 0.75 8.95 18.10
CA LEU A 246 0.07 8.64 16.85
C LEU A 246 -0.80 9.80 16.32
N ALA A 247 -1.27 10.69 17.21
CA ALA A 247 -1.99 11.91 16.83
C ALA A 247 -1.10 13.00 16.19
N LYS A 248 0.23 12.88 16.25
CA LYS A 248 1.13 13.88 15.66
C LYS A 248 1.09 13.78 14.13
N SER A 249 0.91 14.91 13.44
CA SER A 249 0.81 15.00 11.98
C SER A 249 1.97 14.37 11.19
N HIS A 250 3.16 14.33 11.79
CA HIS A 250 4.37 13.76 11.17
C HIS A 250 4.68 12.33 11.61
N PHE A 251 3.86 11.74 12.48
CA PHE A 251 4.02 10.35 12.86
C PHE A 251 3.55 9.45 11.71
N PRO A 252 4.31 8.41 11.32
CA PRO A 252 3.90 7.52 10.25
C PRO A 252 2.63 6.75 10.65
N ILE A 253 1.59 6.87 9.82
CA ILE A 253 0.34 6.13 10.01
C ILE A 253 0.52 4.62 9.83
N GLU A 254 1.53 4.21 9.07
CA GLU A 254 1.84 2.83 8.70
C GLU A 254 3.33 2.56 8.87
N LEU A 255 3.68 1.35 9.31
CA LEU A 255 5.06 0.89 9.34
C LEU A 255 5.40 0.18 8.03
N TRP A 256 6.42 0.67 7.34
CA TRP A 256 6.94 0.05 6.12
C TRP A 256 7.73 -1.23 6.43
N PRO A 257 8.00 -2.11 5.44
CA PRO A 257 8.60 -3.42 5.69
C PRO A 257 9.87 -3.39 6.56
N ALA A 258 10.74 -2.40 6.37
CA ALA A 258 11.93 -2.25 7.21
C ALA A 258 11.59 -1.93 8.69
N GLN A 259 10.59 -1.08 8.93
CA GLN A 259 10.13 -0.74 10.27
C GLN A 259 9.37 -1.89 10.93
N GLN A 260 8.67 -2.71 10.15
CA GLN A 260 8.06 -3.95 10.64
C GLN A 260 9.13 -4.93 11.13
N ARG A 261 10.21 -5.14 10.38
CA ARG A 261 11.34 -5.98 10.83
C ARG A 261 11.98 -5.49 12.12
N ILE A 262 12.05 -4.17 12.32
CA ILE A 262 12.51 -3.57 13.59
C ILE A 262 11.54 -3.92 14.73
N ALA A 263 10.23 -3.89 14.46
CA ALA A 263 9.21 -4.30 15.42
C ALA A 263 9.36 -5.78 15.80
N ASP A 264 9.50 -6.66 14.80
CA ASP A 264 9.65 -8.10 14.97
C ASP A 264 10.95 -8.48 15.72
N ALA A 265 12.01 -7.69 15.53
CA ALA A 265 13.25 -7.83 16.28
C ALA A 265 13.11 -7.47 17.78
N GLY A 266 11.94 -6.96 18.20
CA GLY A 266 11.64 -6.63 19.58
C GLY A 266 12.28 -5.33 20.06
N VAL A 267 12.68 -4.44 19.15
CA VAL A 267 13.31 -3.16 19.52
C VAL A 267 12.37 -2.30 20.36
N PHE A 268 11.07 -2.29 20.04
CA PHE A 268 10.07 -1.55 20.81
C PHE A 268 9.81 -2.13 22.20
N ALA A 269 10.14 -3.42 22.42
CA ALA A 269 10.13 -4.06 23.73
C ALA A 269 11.44 -3.86 24.51
N GLY A 270 12.37 -3.03 24.00
CA GLY A 270 13.63 -2.69 24.66
C GLY A 270 14.81 -3.60 24.31
N ARG A 271 14.72 -4.44 23.27
CA ARG A 271 15.86 -5.23 22.79
C ARG A 271 16.82 -4.36 21.97
N SER A 272 18.12 -4.52 22.22
CA SER A 272 19.16 -3.86 21.43
C SER A 272 19.39 -4.60 20.12
N VAL A 273 19.48 -3.87 19.01
CA VAL A 273 19.70 -4.46 17.67
C VAL A 273 20.65 -3.56 16.88
N VAL A 274 21.54 -4.16 16.08
CA VAL A 274 22.43 -3.42 15.18
C VAL A 274 21.68 -3.16 13.88
N CYS A 275 21.44 -1.88 13.56
CA CYS A 275 20.73 -1.47 12.35
C CYS A 275 21.75 -0.90 11.34
N PRO A 276 21.95 -1.54 10.17
CA PRO A 276 23.00 -1.17 9.23
C PRO A 276 22.69 0.04 8.33
N SER A 277 21.46 0.60 8.32
CA SER A 277 21.10 1.75 7.46
C SER A 277 20.43 2.92 8.19
N SER A 278 20.69 4.14 7.71
CA SER A 278 20.13 5.40 8.24
C SER A 278 18.63 5.58 7.94
N ASP A 279 18.11 5.00 6.86
CA ASP A 279 16.71 5.15 6.46
C ASP A 279 15.77 4.31 7.34
N ASP A 280 16.27 3.18 7.83
CA ASP A 280 15.57 2.30 8.78
C ASP A 280 15.39 2.98 10.16
N LEU A 281 16.26 3.93 10.51
CA LEU A 281 16.27 4.63 11.80
C LEU A 281 15.38 5.89 11.85
N ARG A 282 14.65 6.22 10.78
CA ARG A 282 13.81 7.44 10.73
C ARG A 282 12.76 7.51 11.84
N LEU A 283 12.25 6.36 12.28
CA LEU A 283 11.31 6.27 13.41
C LEU A 283 12.00 6.60 14.74
N PHE A 284 13.21 6.07 14.97
CA PHE A 284 14.00 6.32 16.19
C PHE A 284 14.52 7.75 16.28
N ARG A 285 14.99 8.34 15.17
CA ARG A 285 15.47 9.72 15.16
C ARG A 285 14.35 10.72 15.47
N ARG A 286 13.10 10.39 15.11
CA ARG A 286 11.90 11.18 15.45
C ARG A 286 11.44 10.99 16.89
N LEU A 287 11.67 9.82 17.49
CA LEU A 287 11.53 9.62 18.94
C LEU A 287 12.61 10.38 19.74
N ARG A 288 13.80 10.64 19.15
CA ARG A 288 14.95 11.26 19.83
C ARG A 288 15.01 12.79 19.78
N ASN A 289 14.34 13.46 18.84
CA ASN A 289 14.43 14.92 18.64
C ASN A 289 13.65 15.76 19.69
N GLY A 290 13.61 15.31 20.94
CA GLY A 290 13.34 16.11 22.13
C GLY A 290 14.59 16.32 23.00
N GLY A 291 15.79 15.92 22.56
CA GLY A 291 17.04 16.04 23.33
C GLY A 291 18.22 16.49 22.49
N SER A 292 18.99 17.45 23.03
CA SER A 292 20.17 18.07 22.44
C SER A 292 21.26 17.06 22.05
N GLY A 293 22.04 17.45 21.04
CA GLY A 293 23.00 16.59 20.37
C GLY A 293 24.09 16.02 21.28
N SER A 294 24.36 14.73 21.11
CA SER A 294 25.72 14.20 21.06
C SER A 294 25.73 12.88 20.29
N SER A 295 26.81 12.71 19.54
CA SER A 295 27.20 11.51 18.81
C SER A 295 27.77 10.49 19.80
N GLY A 296 26.98 9.49 20.15
CA GLY A 296 27.39 8.34 20.96
C GLY A 296 26.26 7.33 20.97
N PHE A 297 26.52 6.13 20.42
CA PHE A 297 25.55 5.05 20.31
C PHE A 297 25.45 4.32 21.66
N GLU A 298 24.49 4.73 22.49
CA GLU A 298 23.99 3.94 23.61
C GLU A 298 22.46 4.10 23.63
N VAL A 299 21.74 3.05 23.24
CA VAL A 299 20.27 3.02 23.36
C VAL A 299 19.97 2.53 24.77
N MET A 300 19.70 3.46 25.69
CA MET A 300 19.32 3.17 27.06
C MET A 300 18.07 2.28 27.13
N ARG A 301 18.10 1.33 28.07
CA ARG A 301 16.98 0.46 28.48
C ARG A 301 15.73 1.29 28.82
N PRO A 302 14.51 0.89 28.42
CA PRO A 302 13.32 1.41 29.04
C PRO A 302 13.02 0.60 30.32
N ALA A 303 13.46 1.11 31.46
CA ALA A 303 12.81 0.79 32.73
C ALA A 303 11.60 1.74 32.89
N ALA A 304 10.39 1.19 32.90
CA ALA A 304 9.12 1.80 33.34
C ALA A 304 8.71 3.20 32.81
N GLY A 305 9.44 3.83 31.89
CA GLY A 305 9.31 5.26 31.58
C GLY A 305 9.28 5.65 30.11
N ALA A 306 9.14 4.72 29.16
CA ALA A 306 9.16 5.05 27.72
C ALA A 306 8.05 6.05 27.31
N ALA A 307 6.90 6.03 28.00
CA ALA A 307 5.84 7.03 27.83
C ALA A 307 6.18 8.41 28.45
N SER A 308 7.03 8.45 29.48
CA SER A 308 7.40 9.66 30.22
C SER A 308 8.45 10.51 29.50
N VAL A 309 9.29 9.94 28.64
CA VAL A 309 10.29 10.70 27.85
C VAL A 309 9.61 11.65 26.85
N CYS A 310 8.33 11.43 26.52
CA CYS A 310 7.54 12.29 25.63
C CYS A 310 6.73 13.40 26.34
N ALA A 311 6.72 13.46 27.68
CA ALA A 311 5.87 14.37 28.45
C ALA A 311 6.52 15.73 28.83
N GLY A 312 7.76 15.97 28.41
CA GLY A 312 8.57 17.10 28.89
C GLY A 312 8.76 18.26 27.89
N LEU A 313 7.73 18.75 27.20
CA LEU A 313 7.81 20.02 26.46
C LEU A 313 6.45 20.75 26.46
N SER A 314 6.09 21.35 27.60
CA SER A 314 5.25 22.55 27.63
C SER A 314 5.95 23.59 28.51
N GLY A 315 6.42 24.67 27.89
CA GLY A 315 7.02 25.79 28.63
C GLY A 315 8.14 26.48 27.87
N ALA A 316 7.74 27.32 26.91
CA ALA A 316 8.43 28.45 26.25
C ALA A 316 8.34 28.37 24.72
#